data_AF-A0A7J3MNZ4-F1
#
_entry.id   AF-A0A7J3MNZ4-F1
#
_cell.length_a   1.000
_cell.length_b   1.000
_cell.length_c   1.000
_cell.angle_alpha   90.00
_cell.angle_beta   90.00
_cell.angle_gamma   90.00
#
_symmetry.space_group_name_H-M   'P 1'
#
loop_
_entity.id
_entity.type
_entity.pdbx_description
1 polymer ?
#
loop_
_entity_poly.entity_id
_entity_poly.type
_entity_poly.pdbx_seq_one_letter_code
_entity_poly.pdbx_strand_id
1 'polypeptide(L)'
;MASNLEESIFRSLTRREAEDLINAVKHDKYWKVSPKDKDFIFVVALSRARVKSRRGMYAKATHVKRVEVIKEAAKFCRRWRILLVDKRRMLAVSVLTWRAFNKIVSKGMGSIIRFILLHGTLPPYINEKALSKMLESYYVEGV
;
A
#
# COMPACT_ATOMS: atom_id res chain seq x y z
N MET A 1 26.11 2.33 -0.15
CA MET A 1 25.28 3.10 -1.12
C MET A 1 23.79 2.75 -1.04
N ALA A 2 23.15 2.93 0.13
CA ALA A 2 21.70 2.70 0.33
C ALA A 2 20.92 3.96 0.76
N SER A 3 21.62 5.08 1.01
CA SER A 3 21.06 6.32 1.57
C SER A 3 20.19 7.12 0.60
N ASN A 4 20.62 7.30 -0.66
CA ASN A 4 19.96 8.22 -1.60
C ASN A 4 18.51 7.83 -1.97
N LEU A 5 18.16 6.55 -1.87
CA LEU A 5 16.81 6.08 -2.23
C LEU A 5 15.82 6.16 -1.07
N GLU A 6 16.28 6.01 0.18
CA GLU A 6 15.44 6.27 1.35
C GLU A 6 15.12 7.76 1.43
N GLU A 7 16.12 8.62 1.20
CA GLU A 7 15.93 10.06 1.07
C GLU A 7 14.82 10.40 0.06
N SER A 8 14.76 9.76 -1.11
CA SER A 8 13.75 10.11 -2.12
C SER A 8 12.30 9.91 -1.66
N ILE A 9 12.03 8.93 -0.78
CA ILE A 9 10.69 8.72 -0.22
C ILE A 9 10.40 9.78 0.83
N PHE A 10 11.34 9.98 1.76
CA PHE A 10 11.19 10.94 2.86
C PHE A 10 11.17 12.40 2.41
N ARG A 11 11.84 12.75 1.29
CA ARG A 11 11.81 14.11 0.70
C ARG A 11 10.41 14.59 0.37
N SER A 12 9.50 13.67 0.07
CA SER A 12 8.10 13.99 -0.23
C SER A 12 7.21 14.02 1.02
N LEU A 13 7.74 13.71 2.20
CA LEU A 13 6.97 13.66 3.44
C LEU A 13 7.27 14.89 4.30
N THR A 14 6.25 15.37 5.00
CA THR A 14 6.48 16.27 6.13
C THR A 14 7.22 15.52 7.24
N ARG A 15 7.86 16.26 8.15
CA ARG A 15 8.55 15.67 9.30
C ARG A 15 7.63 14.75 10.11
N ARG A 16 6.40 15.19 10.38
CA ARG A 16 5.39 14.40 11.10
C ARG A 16 5.06 13.10 10.37
N GLU A 17 4.83 13.16 9.06
CA GLU A 17 4.55 11.95 8.27
C GLU A 17 5.74 10.97 8.25
N ALA A 18 6.97 11.49 8.21
CA ALA A 18 8.17 10.67 8.29
C ALA A 18 8.26 9.97 9.65
N GLU A 19 8.03 10.69 10.75
CA GLU A 19 8.00 10.15 12.10
C GLU A 19 6.90 9.08 12.26
N ASP A 20 5.70 9.32 11.75
CA ASP A 20 4.60 8.36 11.77
C ASP A 20 4.94 7.06 11.02
N LEU A 21 5.55 7.17 9.84
CA LEU A 21 6.00 6.02 9.05
C LEU A 21 7.12 5.25 9.74
N ILE A 22 8.10 5.94 10.34
CA ILE A 22 9.15 5.31 11.13
C ILE A 22 8.56 4.58 12.33
N ASN A 23 7.64 5.21 13.06
CA ASN A 23 6.96 4.61 14.20
C ASN A 23 6.12 3.41 13.78
N ALA A 24 5.48 3.45 12.62
CA ALA A 24 4.75 2.31 12.08
C ALA A 24 5.67 1.11 11.84
N VAL A 25 6.86 1.32 11.28
CA VAL A 25 7.85 0.25 11.10
C VAL A 25 8.40 -0.26 12.43
N LYS A 26 8.76 0.64 13.35
CA LYS A 26 9.30 0.28 14.68
C LYS A 26 8.35 -0.60 15.50
N HIS A 27 7.05 -0.31 15.43
CA HIS A 27 6.01 -1.00 16.20
C HIS A 27 5.26 -2.06 15.38
N ASP A 28 5.80 -2.48 14.24
CA ASP A 28 5.21 -3.52 13.37
C ASP A 28 3.73 -3.26 13.01
N LYS A 29 3.37 -1.99 12.80
CA LYS A 29 1.97 -1.57 12.62
C LYS A 29 1.41 -2.03 11.27
N TYR A 30 0.10 -2.20 11.26
CA TYR A 30 -0.73 -2.39 10.07
C TYR A 30 -2.07 -1.66 10.26
N TRP A 31 -2.81 -1.50 9.16
CA TRP A 31 -4.15 -0.92 9.18
C TRP A 31 -5.12 -1.80 8.43
N LYS A 32 -6.35 -1.94 8.93
CA LYS A 32 -7.42 -2.56 8.16
C LYS A 32 -7.86 -1.61 7.05
N VAL A 33 -8.20 -2.15 5.88
CA VAL A 33 -8.71 -1.32 4.78
C VAL A 33 -10.03 -0.66 5.16
N SER A 34 -10.96 -1.41 5.77
CA SER A 34 -12.21 -0.90 6.33
C SER A 34 -12.49 -1.57 7.68
N PRO A 35 -13.21 -0.93 8.62
CA PRO A 35 -13.52 -1.54 9.92
C PRO A 35 -14.21 -2.91 9.82
N LYS A 36 -15.05 -3.10 8.79
CA LYS A 36 -15.76 -4.36 8.51
C LYS A 36 -14.90 -5.38 7.75
N ASP A 37 -13.69 -5.00 7.34
CA ASP A 37 -12.82 -5.83 6.51
C ASP A 37 -11.82 -6.62 7.37
N LYS A 38 -11.85 -7.95 7.22
CA LYS A 38 -10.89 -8.86 7.87
C LYS A 38 -9.84 -9.38 6.89
N ASP A 39 -10.05 -9.18 5.60
CA ASP A 39 -9.34 -9.83 4.51
C ASP A 39 -8.27 -8.92 3.93
N PHE A 40 -8.49 -7.60 3.94
CA PHE A 40 -7.56 -6.65 3.37
C PHE A 40 -6.94 -5.71 4.40
N ILE A 41 -5.62 -5.55 4.31
CA ILE A 41 -4.84 -4.67 5.18
C ILE A 41 -3.82 -3.84 4.41
N PHE A 42 -3.46 -2.70 4.98
CA PHE A 42 -2.28 -1.93 4.62
C PHE A 42 -1.12 -2.30 5.55
N VAL A 43 0.04 -2.57 4.96
CA VAL A 43 1.30 -2.83 5.68
C VAL A 43 2.43 -2.01 5.08
N VAL A 44 3.50 -1.77 5.84
CA VAL A 44 4.69 -1.08 5.34
C VAL A 44 5.68 -2.08 4.79
N ALA A 45 6.16 -1.87 3.56
CA ALA A 45 7.22 -2.66 2.97
C ALA A 45 8.56 -2.40 3.69
N LEU A 46 9.19 -3.47 4.16
CA LEU A 46 10.50 -3.45 4.82
C LEU A 46 11.64 -3.78 3.86
N SER A 47 11.32 -4.23 2.65
CA SER A 47 12.30 -4.49 1.59
C SER A 47 11.72 -4.19 0.21
N ARG A 48 12.60 -4.19 -0.81
CA ARG A 48 12.14 -4.30 -2.21
C ARG A 48 11.61 -5.71 -2.48
N ALA A 49 10.72 -5.84 -3.45
CA ALA A 49 10.26 -7.13 -3.96
C ALA A 49 11.26 -7.67 -5.00
N ARG A 50 12.17 -8.56 -4.59
CA ARG A 50 13.29 -9.03 -5.45
C ARG A 50 13.39 -10.54 -5.62
N VAL A 51 12.77 -11.31 -4.74
CA VAL A 51 12.86 -12.78 -4.78
C VAL A 51 11.64 -13.29 -5.54
N LYS A 52 11.83 -14.07 -6.61
CA LYS A 52 10.72 -14.60 -7.42
C LYS A 52 9.79 -15.49 -6.58
N SER A 53 8.49 -15.43 -6.88
CA SER A 53 7.45 -16.34 -6.38
C SER A 53 6.61 -16.86 -7.54
N ARG A 54 5.68 -17.79 -7.26
CA ARG A 54 4.72 -18.31 -8.26
C ARG A 54 3.86 -17.20 -8.88
N ARG A 55 3.47 -16.19 -8.09
CA ARG A 55 2.54 -15.12 -8.50
C ARG A 55 3.20 -13.77 -8.74
N GLY A 56 4.50 -13.65 -8.49
CA GLY A 56 5.23 -12.39 -8.63
C GLY A 56 6.56 -12.42 -7.87
N MET A 57 6.68 -11.59 -6.84
CA MET A 57 7.94 -11.39 -6.10
C MET A 57 7.69 -11.23 -4.60
N TYR A 58 8.51 -11.84 -3.73
CA TYR A 58 8.42 -11.66 -2.29
C TYR A 58 9.03 -10.33 -1.82
N ALA A 59 8.35 -9.70 -0.85
CA ALA A 59 8.85 -8.59 -0.05
C ALA A 59 8.69 -8.89 1.46
N LYS A 60 9.56 -8.30 2.28
CA LYS A 60 9.34 -8.19 3.73
C LYS A 60 8.37 -7.05 4.00
N ALA A 61 7.49 -7.23 4.99
CA ALA A 61 6.52 -6.20 5.37
C ALA A 61 6.21 -6.26 6.87
N THR A 62 5.72 -5.16 7.42
CA THR A 62 5.21 -5.14 8.80
C THR A 62 4.02 -6.08 8.95
N HIS A 63 3.78 -6.55 10.17
CA HIS A 63 2.71 -7.43 10.64
C HIS A 63 2.72 -8.85 10.04
N VAL A 64 2.86 -8.96 8.72
CA VAL A 64 2.80 -10.23 7.98
C VAL A 64 4.17 -10.87 7.77
N LYS A 65 5.26 -10.19 8.14
CA LYS A 65 6.69 -10.57 7.99
C LYS A 65 7.14 -10.71 6.54
N ARG A 66 6.43 -11.49 5.71
CA ARG A 66 6.69 -11.73 4.29
C ARG A 66 5.37 -11.82 3.53
N VAL A 67 5.33 -11.22 2.34
CA VAL A 67 4.17 -11.20 1.46
C VAL A 67 4.61 -11.36 0.00
N GLU A 68 3.82 -12.05 -0.81
CA GLU A 68 4.00 -12.03 -2.26
C GLU A 68 3.46 -10.71 -2.82
N VAL A 69 4.14 -10.11 -3.79
CA VAL A 69 3.69 -8.92 -4.49
C VAL A 69 3.43 -9.33 -5.94
N ILE A 70 2.25 -9.02 -6.47
CA ILE A 70 1.92 -9.35 -7.87
C ILE A 70 2.96 -8.74 -8.82
N LYS A 71 3.20 -9.40 -9.95
CA LYS A 71 4.27 -9.05 -10.90
C LYS A 71 4.20 -7.58 -11.34
N GLU A 72 3.00 -7.08 -11.58
CA GLU A 72 2.70 -5.73 -12.06
C GLU A 72 3.05 -4.68 -11.01
N ALA A 73 2.85 -5.00 -9.73
CA ALA A 73 3.07 -4.13 -8.58
C ALA A 73 4.51 -4.21 -8.04
N ALA A 74 5.20 -5.33 -8.27
CA ALA A 74 6.54 -5.61 -7.71
C ALA A 74 7.58 -4.53 -8.05
N LYS A 75 7.53 -3.97 -9.28
CA LYS A 75 8.45 -2.89 -9.71
C LYS A 75 8.31 -1.59 -8.90
N PHE A 76 7.16 -1.39 -8.26
CA PHE A 76 6.88 -0.22 -7.42
C PHE A 76 7.18 -0.48 -5.94
N CYS A 77 7.31 -1.75 -5.54
CA CYS A 77 7.61 -2.15 -4.17
C CYS A 77 9.04 -1.74 -3.78
N ARG A 78 9.13 -0.70 -2.95
CA ARG A 78 10.36 -0.23 -2.31
C ARG A 78 10.16 -0.24 -0.81
N ARG A 79 11.25 -0.36 -0.04
CA ARG A 79 11.20 -0.14 1.41
C ARG A 79 10.51 1.21 1.69
N TRP A 80 9.70 1.27 2.74
CA TRP A 80 8.89 2.44 3.15
C TRP A 80 7.64 2.72 2.30
N ARG A 81 7.35 1.92 1.27
CA ARG A 81 6.04 1.98 0.57
C ARG A 81 4.97 1.23 1.34
N ILE A 82 3.72 1.56 1.07
CA ILE A 82 2.57 0.84 1.62
C ILE A 82 2.18 -0.26 0.65
N LEU A 83 1.90 -1.45 1.17
CA LEU A 83 1.36 -2.58 0.42
C LEU A 83 -0.09 -2.77 0.84
N LEU A 84 -0.98 -2.87 -0.15
CA LEU A 84 -2.36 -3.31 0.06
C LEU A 84 -2.43 -4.83 -0.14
N VAL A 85 -2.69 -5.55 0.94
CA VAL A 85 -2.52 -7.01 1.03
C VAL A 85 -3.86 -7.70 1.21
N ASP A 86 -4.14 -8.67 0.35
CA ASP A 86 -5.10 -9.74 0.59
C ASP A 86 -4.47 -10.76 1.55
N LYS A 87 -4.96 -10.81 2.78
CA LYS A 87 -4.47 -11.70 3.84
C LYS A 87 -4.77 -13.16 3.57
N ARG A 88 -5.90 -13.48 2.92
CA ARG A 88 -6.26 -14.87 2.63
C ARG A 88 -5.25 -15.50 1.69
N ARG A 89 -4.78 -14.70 0.74
CA ARG A 89 -3.82 -15.12 -0.29
C ARG A 89 -2.37 -14.80 0.05
N MET A 90 -2.13 -14.02 1.13
CA MET A 90 -0.83 -13.43 1.46
C MET A 90 -0.20 -12.73 0.26
N LEU A 91 -1.01 -11.91 -0.41
CA LEU A 91 -0.70 -11.30 -1.70
C LEU A 91 -0.96 -9.79 -1.67
N ALA A 92 0.08 -8.99 -1.87
CA ALA A 92 0.00 -7.57 -2.12
C ALA A 92 -0.46 -7.32 -3.57
N VAL A 93 -1.67 -6.80 -3.70
CA VAL A 93 -2.35 -6.53 -4.98
C VAL A 93 -2.06 -5.12 -5.50
N SER A 94 -1.60 -4.21 -4.65
CA SER A 94 -1.22 -2.86 -5.05
C SER A 94 -0.16 -2.27 -4.11
N VAL A 95 0.63 -1.34 -4.63
CA VAL A 95 1.61 -0.55 -3.87
C VAL A 95 1.17 0.91 -3.82
N LEU A 96 1.14 1.51 -2.64
CA LEU A 96 0.73 2.89 -2.43
C LEU A 96 1.89 3.76 -1.97
N THR A 97 1.84 5.05 -2.34
CA THR A 97 2.62 6.08 -1.64
C THR A 97 2.03 6.32 -0.26
N TRP A 98 2.86 6.80 0.68
CA TRP A 98 2.39 7.16 2.01
C TRP A 98 1.30 8.23 1.97
N ARG A 99 1.45 9.26 1.13
CA ARG A 99 0.42 10.30 0.96
C ARG A 99 -0.92 9.76 0.48
N ALA A 100 -0.92 8.85 -0.51
CA ALA A 100 -2.14 8.21 -0.99
C ALA A 100 -2.80 7.38 0.12
N PHE A 101 -2.00 6.61 0.86
CA PHE A 101 -2.46 5.88 2.04
C PHE A 101 -3.05 6.80 3.11
N ASN A 102 -2.34 7.87 3.47
CA ASN A 102 -2.81 8.86 4.45
C ASN A 102 -4.14 9.47 4.02
N LYS A 103 -4.30 9.84 2.74
CA LYS A 103 -5.56 10.37 2.20
C LYS A 103 -6.70 9.37 2.31
N ILE A 104 -6.45 8.08 2.05
CA ILE A 104 -7.46 7.02 2.22
C ILE A 104 -7.88 6.91 3.68
N VAL A 105 -6.92 6.82 4.60
CA VAL A 105 -7.19 6.61 6.03
C VAL A 105 -7.85 7.85 6.66
N SER A 106 -7.32 9.04 6.40
CA SER A 106 -7.82 10.28 7.02
C SER A 106 -9.21 10.68 6.54
N LYS A 107 -9.54 10.39 5.27
CA LYS A 107 -10.88 10.65 4.71
C LYS A 107 -11.85 9.47 4.88
N GLY A 108 -11.47 8.42 5.60
CA GLY A 108 -12.35 7.26 5.82
C GLY A 108 -12.73 6.52 4.54
N MET A 109 -11.92 6.58 3.48
CA MET A 109 -12.25 6.03 2.16
C MET A 109 -12.10 4.50 2.08
N GLY A 110 -11.83 3.86 3.21
CA GLY A 110 -11.60 2.42 3.31
C GLY A 110 -12.69 1.55 2.69
N SER A 111 -13.96 1.92 2.88
CA SER A 111 -15.10 1.19 2.31
C SER A 111 -15.14 1.26 0.78
N ILE A 112 -14.76 2.39 0.19
CA ILE A 112 -14.67 2.55 -1.27
C ILE A 112 -13.52 1.69 -1.80
N ILE A 113 -12.34 1.74 -1.17
CA ILE A 113 -11.21 0.89 -1.57
C ILE A 113 -11.59 -0.60 -1.49
N ARG A 114 -12.31 -1.00 -0.44
CA ARG A 114 -12.84 -2.36 -0.30
C ARG A 114 -13.82 -2.71 -1.41
N PHE A 115 -14.74 -1.81 -1.76
CA PHE A 115 -15.67 -2.05 -2.86
C PHE A 115 -14.93 -2.31 -4.18
N ILE A 116 -13.93 -1.49 -4.49
CA ILE A 116 -13.08 -1.65 -5.68
C ILE A 116 -12.32 -2.98 -5.65
N LEU A 117 -11.80 -3.40 -4.48
CA LEU A 117 -11.13 -4.70 -4.32
C LEU A 117 -12.03 -5.90 -4.65
N LEU A 118 -13.33 -5.79 -4.38
CA LEU A 118 -14.28 -6.90 -4.52
C LEU A 118 -14.95 -6.93 -5.90
N HIS A 119 -15.16 -5.78 -6.52
CA HIS A 119 -15.98 -5.66 -7.73
C HIS A 119 -15.23 -5.10 -8.94
N GLY A 120 -14.01 -4.60 -8.75
CA GLY A 120 -13.24 -3.95 -9.79
C GLY A 120 -11.79 -4.39 -9.83
N THR A 121 -10.98 -3.58 -10.50
CA THR A 121 -9.53 -3.79 -10.62
C THR A 121 -8.80 -2.61 -10.01
N LEU A 122 -7.92 -2.86 -9.04
CA LEU A 122 -7.04 -1.84 -8.50
C LEU A 122 -5.80 -1.66 -9.36
N PRO A 123 -5.37 -0.41 -9.60
CA PRO A 123 -4.08 -0.17 -10.22
C PRO A 123 -2.94 -0.81 -9.40
N PRO A 124 -1.89 -1.34 -10.05
CA PRO A 124 -0.75 -1.94 -9.35
C PRO A 124 0.06 -0.91 -8.52
N TYR A 125 -0.11 0.38 -8.80
CA TYR A 125 0.50 1.47 -8.07
C TYR A 125 -0.45 2.66 -7.90
N ILE A 126 -0.52 3.20 -6.69
CA ILE A 126 -1.42 4.31 -6.34
C ILE A 126 -0.62 5.41 -5.65
N ASN A 127 -0.44 6.52 -6.36
CA ASN A 127 -0.07 7.81 -5.78
C ASN A 127 -1.33 8.69 -5.65
N GLU A 128 -1.17 9.93 -5.17
CA GLU A 128 -2.32 10.83 -4.96
C GLU A 128 -3.08 11.12 -6.26
N LYS A 129 -2.37 11.29 -7.39
CA LYS A 129 -2.99 11.54 -8.70
C LYS A 129 -3.80 10.35 -9.18
N ALA A 130 -3.24 9.14 -9.08
CA ALA A 130 -3.92 7.90 -9.43
C ALA A 130 -5.15 7.66 -8.54
N LEU A 131 -5.03 7.97 -7.24
CA LEU A 131 -6.14 7.89 -6.29
C LEU A 131 -7.27 8.85 -6.68
N SER A 132 -6.97 10.12 -6.95
CA SER A 132 -8.01 11.09 -7.37
C SER A 132 -8.71 10.64 -8.65
N LYS A 133 -7.97 10.23 -9.68
CA LYS A 133 -8.56 9.75 -10.94
C LYS A 133 -9.45 8.53 -10.74
N MET A 134 -9.01 7.59 -9.90
CA MET A 134 -9.80 6.41 -9.56
C MET A 134 -11.11 6.81 -8.87
N LEU A 135 -11.06 7.72 -7.90
CA LEU A 135 -12.25 8.18 -7.21
C LEU A 135 -13.22 8.90 -8.16
N GLU A 136 -12.72 9.78 -9.03
CA GLU A 136 -13.54 10.45 -10.04
C GLU A 136 -14.31 9.45 -10.92
N SER A 137 -13.67 8.37 -11.40
CA SER A 137 -14.38 7.36 -12.19
C SER A 137 -15.52 6.67 -11.41
N TYR A 138 -15.34 6.40 -10.12
CA TYR A 138 -16.39 5.73 -9.32
C TYR A 138 -17.52 6.69 -8.90
N TYR A 139 -17.25 7.99 -8.75
CA TYR A 139 -18.30 9.00 -8.53
C TYR A 139 -19.14 9.25 -9.78
N VAL A 140 -18.53 9.19 -10.98
CA VAL A 140 -19.24 9.38 -12.25
C VAL A 140 -20.12 8.17 -12.60
N GLU A 141 -19.75 6.97 -12.18
CA GLU A 141 -20.52 5.74 -12.39
C GLU A 141 -21.69 5.55 -11.40
N GLY A 142 -21.96 6.52 -10.52
CA GLY A 142 -23.19 6.57 -9.71
C GLY A 142 -23.22 5.66 -8.48
N VAL A 143 -22.08 5.50 -7.78
CA VAL A 143 -22.01 4.89 -6.45
C VAL A 143 -21.91 5.95 -5.36
#